data_AF-X5R8K3-F1
#
_entry.id   AF-X5R8K3-F1
#
_cell.length_a   1.000
_cell.length_b   1.000
_cell.length_c   1.000
_cell.angle_alpha   90.00
_cell.angle_beta   90.00
_cell.angle_gamma   90.00
#
_symmetry.space_group_name_H-M   'P 1'
#
loop_
_entity.id
_entity.type
_entity.pdbx_description
1 polymer ?
#
loop_
_entity_poly.entity_id
_entity_poly.type
_entity_poly.pdbx_seq_one_letter_code
_entity_poly.pdbx_strand_id
1 'polypeptide(L)'
;MTPVQVQKAMFLLEQEALPHIKTPFYTFVPYNYGPFCPDIYQDLKNMEFKGQVISDKTANIVIYSITKSGLDKADGIAKNVDPLVNTYTGQVVDWVKSQSFSGLLQAIYKKYPDYAVNSVFNK
;
A
#
# COMPACT_ATOMS: atom_id res chain seq x y z
N MET A 1 -2.49 -4.94 -7.90
CA MET A 1 -1.31 -4.73 -7.05
C MET A 1 -1.01 -6.01 -6.28
N THR A 2 0.27 -6.34 -6.10
CA THR A 2 0.70 -7.45 -5.23
C THR A 2 0.57 -7.06 -3.75
N PRO A 3 0.61 -8.01 -2.79
CA PRO A 3 0.59 -7.69 -1.37
C PRO A 3 1.71 -6.72 -0.96
N VAL A 4 2.92 -6.91 -1.49
CA VAL A 4 4.06 -6.04 -1.19
C VAL A 4 3.83 -4.64 -1.73
N GLN A 5 3.27 -4.51 -2.93
CA GLN A 5 2.91 -3.20 -3.48
C GLN A 5 1.89 -2.48 -2.59
N VAL A 6 0.85 -3.16 -2.10
CA VAL A 6 -0.14 -2.53 -1.20
C VAL A 6 0.54 -2.09 0.11
N GLN A 7 1.35 -2.94 0.72
CA GLN A 7 2.11 -2.62 1.94
C GLN A 7 2.98 -1.37 1.75
N LYS A 8 3.73 -1.27 0.63
CA LYS A 8 4.62 -0.13 0.39
C LYS A 8 3.86 1.14 0.03
N ALA A 9 2.75 1.03 -0.70
CA ALA A 9 1.91 2.18 -1.00
C ALA A 9 1.37 2.79 0.30
N MET A 10 0.80 1.98 1.20
CA MET A 10 0.29 2.47 2.48
C MET A 10 1.42 3.04 3.35
N PHE A 11 2.58 2.38 3.40
CA PHE A 11 3.72 2.88 4.14
C PHE A 11 4.17 4.27 3.65
N LEU A 12 4.26 4.50 2.34
CA LEU A 12 4.63 5.81 1.81
C LEU A 12 3.60 6.89 2.14
N LEU A 13 2.30 6.55 2.11
CA LEU A 13 1.25 7.46 2.57
C LEU A 13 1.40 7.84 4.05
N GLU A 14 1.75 6.89 4.91
CA GLU A 14 2.06 7.16 6.31
C GLU A 14 3.27 8.10 6.44
N GLN A 15 4.38 7.79 5.77
CA GLN A 15 5.60 8.56 5.98
C GLN A 15 5.55 9.97 5.39
N GLU A 16 4.80 10.15 4.29
CA GLU A 16 4.92 11.36 3.47
C GLU A 16 3.63 12.19 3.38
N ALA A 17 2.48 11.61 3.75
CA ALA A 17 1.18 12.31 3.70
C ALA A 17 0.44 12.34 5.04
N LEU A 18 0.93 11.67 6.09
CA LEU A 18 0.28 11.63 7.42
C LEU A 18 -0.04 13.00 8.03
N PRO A 19 0.77 14.07 7.89
CA PRO A 19 0.38 15.40 8.38
C PRO A 19 -0.95 15.92 7.82
N HIS A 20 -1.39 15.39 6.69
CA HIS A 20 -2.65 15.74 6.02
C HIS A 20 -3.77 14.70 6.24
N ILE A 21 -3.50 13.61 6.98
CA ILE A 21 -4.46 12.54 7.26
C ILE A 21 -5.00 12.72 8.70
N LYS A 22 -6.31 12.89 8.82
CA LYS A 22 -6.97 13.24 10.10
C LYS A 22 -7.33 12.06 11.00
N THR A 23 -6.96 10.83 10.62
CA THR A 23 -7.31 9.60 11.33
C THR A 23 -6.06 8.81 11.70
N PRO A 24 -6.11 7.98 12.75
CA PRO A 24 -5.06 7.00 13.02
C PRO A 24 -4.76 6.20 11.75
N PHE A 25 -3.47 6.02 11.47
CA PHE A 25 -2.99 5.26 10.32
C PHE A 25 -2.40 3.93 10.79
N TYR A 26 -1.99 3.08 9.84
CA TYR A 26 -1.34 1.81 10.14
C TYR A 26 -0.06 1.99 10.94
N THR A 27 0.26 1.00 11.80
CA THR A 27 1.55 0.94 12.51
C THR A 27 2.47 -0.04 11.79
N PHE A 28 3.55 0.47 11.18
CA PHE A 28 4.51 -0.36 10.45
C PHE A 28 5.68 -0.79 11.31
N VAL A 29 6.11 -2.04 11.12
CA VAL A 29 7.30 -2.62 11.76
C VAL A 29 8.32 -3.12 10.72
N PRO A 30 9.63 -3.12 11.01
CA PRO A 30 10.63 -3.76 10.17
C PRO A 30 10.42 -5.28 10.07
N TYR A 31 10.39 -5.81 8.86
CA TYR A 31 10.15 -7.23 8.59
C TYR A 31 11.01 -7.75 7.42
N ASN A 32 10.76 -9.00 7.00
CA ASN A 32 11.56 -9.72 6.00
C ASN A 32 11.74 -8.95 4.68
N TYR A 33 10.74 -8.19 4.26
CA TYR A 33 10.76 -7.39 3.02
C TYR A 33 10.51 -5.90 3.30
N GLY A 34 10.99 -5.40 4.44
CA GLY A 34 10.85 -4.00 4.79
C GLY A 34 9.64 -3.69 5.69
N PRO A 35 9.07 -2.48 5.58
CA PRO A 35 7.94 -2.06 6.40
C PRO A 35 6.73 -2.96 6.17
N PHE A 36 6.14 -3.43 7.25
CA PHE A 36 5.02 -4.36 7.22
C PHE A 36 3.98 -3.99 8.27
N CYS A 37 2.71 -4.09 7.91
CA CYS A 37 1.59 -3.98 8.83
C CYS A 37 0.58 -5.12 8.57
N PRO A 38 0.29 -6.01 9.54
CA PRO A 38 -0.65 -7.11 9.35
C PRO A 38 -2.10 -6.63 9.13
N ASP A 39 -2.48 -5.49 9.71
CA ASP A 39 -3.85 -4.97 9.67
C ASP A 39 -4.32 -4.67 8.24
N ILE A 40 -3.40 -4.33 7.34
CA ILE A 40 -3.68 -4.12 5.90
C ILE A 40 -4.34 -5.37 5.28
N TYR A 41 -3.95 -6.57 5.69
CA TYR A 41 -4.58 -7.79 5.17
C TYR A 41 -6.00 -7.98 5.67
N GLN A 42 -6.27 -7.58 6.92
CA GLN A 42 -7.61 -7.61 7.48
C GLN A 42 -8.51 -6.62 6.73
N ASP A 43 -8.00 -5.43 6.41
CA ASP A 43 -8.74 -4.44 5.65
C ASP A 43 -8.97 -4.83 4.20
N LEU A 44 -7.98 -5.44 3.53
CA LEU A 44 -8.18 -6.01 2.19
C LEU A 44 -9.24 -7.13 2.19
N LYS A 45 -9.25 -8.01 3.19
CA LYS A 45 -10.31 -9.03 3.37
C LYS A 45 -11.68 -8.38 3.58
N ASN A 46 -11.75 -7.34 4.42
CA ASN A 46 -12.99 -6.62 4.68
C ASN A 46 -13.50 -5.92 3.40
N MET A 47 -12.60 -5.37 2.59
CA MET A 47 -12.94 -4.78 1.29
C MET A 47 -13.40 -5.83 0.28
N GLU A 48 -12.76 -7.00 0.26
CA GLU A 48 -13.18 -8.13 -0.57
C GLU A 48 -14.57 -8.64 -0.18
N PHE A 49 -14.82 -8.82 1.12
CA PHE A 49 -16.15 -9.17 1.64
C PHE A 49 -17.22 -8.15 1.26
N LYS A 50 -16.87 -6.86 1.22
CA LYS A 50 -17.76 -5.76 0.78
C LYS A 50 -17.87 -5.63 -0.75
N GLY A 51 -17.21 -6.50 -1.52
CA GLY A 51 -17.18 -6.44 -2.98
C GLY A 51 -16.46 -5.21 -3.55
N GLN A 52 -15.58 -4.55 -2.78
CA GLN A 52 -14.84 -3.34 -3.16
C GLN A 52 -13.49 -3.67 -3.80
N VAL A 53 -12.92 -4.81 -3.44
CA VAL A 53 -11.67 -5.35 -3.99
C VAL A 53 -11.92 -6.80 -4.40
N ILE A 54 -11.23 -7.26 -5.43
CA ILE A 54 -11.13 -8.68 -5.78
C ILE A 54 -9.68 -9.12 -5.65
N SER A 55 -9.48 -10.37 -5.21
CA SER A 55 -8.18 -11.02 -5.22
C SER A 55 -8.13 -12.15 -6.24
N ASP A 56 -7.26 -12.03 -7.23
CA ASP A 56 -6.95 -13.11 -8.16
C ASP A 56 -5.85 -13.98 -7.56
N LYS A 57 -6.18 -15.25 -7.31
CA LYS A 57 -5.31 -16.27 -6.71
C LYS A 57 -4.91 -17.36 -7.71
N THR A 58 -5.22 -17.19 -9.00
CA THR A 58 -4.91 -18.19 -10.04
C THR A 58 -3.42 -18.21 -10.40
N ALA A 59 -2.72 -17.10 -10.16
CA ALA A 59 -1.28 -17.01 -10.31
C ALA A 59 -0.54 -17.37 -9.01
N ASN A 60 0.76 -17.62 -9.11
CA ASN A 60 1.65 -17.86 -7.96
C ASN A 60 1.70 -16.67 -6.98
N ILE A 61 1.23 -15.49 -7.40
CA ILE A 61 1.18 -14.27 -6.61
C ILE A 61 -0.25 -13.75 -6.65
N VAL A 62 -0.79 -13.43 -5.47
CA VAL A 62 -2.11 -12.81 -5.35
C VAL A 62 -2.09 -11.41 -5.96
N ILE A 63 -3.04 -11.11 -6.84
CA ILE A 63 -3.22 -9.78 -7.43
C ILE A 63 -4.53 -9.18 -6.94
N TYR A 64 -4.43 -8.03 -6.26
CA TYR A 64 -5.59 -7.24 -5.86
C TYR A 64 -5.97 -6.23 -6.94
N SER A 65 -7.27 -6.16 -7.25
CA SER A 65 -7.84 -5.18 -8.17
C SER A 65 -9.07 -4.53 -7.54
N ILE A 66 -9.23 -3.23 -7.77
CA ILE A 66 -10.42 -2.50 -7.33
C ILE A 66 -11.62 -2.88 -8.21
N THR A 67 -12.79 -3.04 -7.62
CA THR A 67 -14.03 -3.26 -8.38
C THR A 67 -14.70 -1.94 -8.74
N LYS A 68 -15.77 -1.98 -9.54
CA LYS A 68 -16.61 -0.79 -9.77
C LYS A 68 -17.16 -0.21 -8.47
N SER A 69 -17.68 -1.06 -7.57
CA SER A 69 -18.17 -0.65 -6.24
C SER A 69 -17.05 -0.02 -5.38
N GLY A 70 -15.84 -0.59 -5.44
CA GLY A 70 -14.67 -0.01 -4.79
C GLY A 70 -14.30 1.36 -5.33
N LEU A 71 -14.32 1.51 -6.65
CA LEU A 71 -14.02 2.78 -7.32
C LEU A 71 -15.06 3.85 -6.98
N ASP A 72 -16.35 3.53 -7.04
CA ASP A 72 -17.43 4.47 -6.70
C ASP A 72 -17.32 4.95 -5.24
N LYS A 73 -16.92 4.05 -4.33
CA LYS A 73 -16.64 4.40 -2.94
C LYS A 73 -15.39 5.28 -2.81
N ALA A 74 -14.31 4.95 -3.53
CA ALA A 74 -13.09 5.75 -3.52
C ALA A 74 -13.35 7.17 -4.04
N ASP A 75 -14.11 7.32 -5.12
CA ASP A 75 -14.52 8.61 -5.68
C ASP A 75 -15.38 9.42 -4.69
N GLY A 76 -16.23 8.75 -3.93
CA GLY A 76 -17.00 9.38 -2.85
C GLY A 76 -16.12 9.92 -1.72
N ILE A 77 -15.08 9.17 -1.33
CA ILE A 77 -14.12 9.56 -0.29
C ILE A 77 -13.22 10.70 -0.79
N ALA A 78 -12.73 10.63 -2.03
CA ALA A 78 -11.81 11.59 -2.63
C ALA A 78 -12.35 13.03 -2.62
N LYS A 79 -13.68 13.21 -2.65
CA LYS A 79 -14.34 14.52 -2.55
C LYS A 79 -14.13 15.23 -1.20
N ASN A 80 -13.83 14.48 -0.15
CA ASN A 80 -13.73 14.98 1.23
C ASN A 80 -12.31 14.87 1.81
N VAL A 81 -11.36 14.36 1.03
CA VAL A 81 -9.96 14.22 1.40
C VAL A 81 -9.18 15.45 0.94
N ASP A 82 -8.14 15.83 1.67
CA ASP A 82 -7.21 16.89 1.27
C ASP A 82 -6.71 16.62 -0.18
N PRO A 83 -6.84 17.57 -1.12
CA PRO A 83 -6.38 17.39 -2.48
C PRO A 83 -4.92 16.92 -2.59
N LEU A 84 -4.05 17.34 -1.66
CA LEU A 84 -2.66 16.90 -1.62
C LEU A 84 -2.55 15.40 -1.36
N VAL A 85 -3.33 14.87 -0.41
CA VAL A 85 -3.38 13.43 -0.12
C VAL A 85 -3.91 12.66 -1.32
N ASN A 86 -4.95 13.17 -1.98
CA ASN A 86 -5.52 12.51 -3.16
C ASN A 86 -4.53 12.45 -4.33
N THR A 87 -3.87 13.58 -4.64
CA THR A 87 -2.84 13.64 -5.68
C THR A 87 -1.65 12.73 -5.35
N TYR A 88 -1.14 12.79 -4.12
CA TYR A 88 -0.01 11.98 -3.70
C TYR A 88 -0.35 10.48 -3.69
N THR A 89 -1.58 10.10 -3.32
CA THR A 89 -2.05 8.71 -3.39
C THR A 89 -1.98 8.15 -4.81
N GLY A 90 -2.43 8.93 -5.80
CA GLY A 90 -2.30 8.54 -7.21
C GLY A 90 -0.84 8.32 -7.62
N GLN A 91 0.04 9.28 -7.29
CA GLN A 91 1.47 9.21 -7.60
C GLN A 91 2.16 8.00 -6.98
N VAL A 92 1.88 7.70 -5.70
CA VAL A 92 2.42 6.55 -4.99
C VAL A 92 1.95 5.25 -5.64
N VAL A 93 0.66 5.11 -5.95
CA VAL A 93 0.12 3.91 -6.58
C VAL A 93 0.75 3.66 -7.94
N ASP A 94 0.89 4.71 -8.76
CA ASP A 94 1.50 4.61 -10.09
C ASP A 94 2.99 4.23 -9.99
N TRP A 95 3.74 4.89 -9.10
CA TRP A 95 5.15 4.59 -8.88
C TRP A 95 5.37 3.16 -8.38
N VAL A 96 4.62 2.72 -7.36
CA VAL A 96 4.74 1.36 -6.81
C VAL A 96 4.40 0.31 -7.86
N LYS A 97 3.39 0.55 -8.71
CA LYS A 97 3.00 -0.36 -9.80
C LYS A 97 4.06 -0.42 -10.90
N SER A 98 4.84 0.64 -11.12
CA SER A 98 5.90 0.67 -12.11
C SER A 98 7.20 -0.01 -11.64
N GLN A 99 7.33 -0.33 -10.35
CA GLN A 99 8.53 -0.97 -9.82
C GLN A 99 8.50 -2.50 -10.00
N SER A 100 9.68 -3.07 -10.26
CA SER A 100 9.91 -4.49 -10.01
C SER A 100 9.92 -4.77 -8.50
N PHE A 101 9.77 -6.04 -8.11
CA PHE A 101 9.83 -6.42 -6.70
C PHE A 101 11.14 -5.96 -6.03
N SER A 102 12.29 -6.27 -6.63
CA SER A 102 13.61 -5.88 -6.11
C SER A 102 13.81 -4.37 -6.13
N GLY A 103 13.42 -3.68 -7.21
CA GLY A 103 13.55 -2.23 -7.33
C GLY A 103 12.73 -1.49 -6.27
N LEU A 104 11.51 -1.97 -6.00
CA LEU A 104 10.66 -1.43 -4.94
C LEU A 104 11.33 -1.56 -3.57
N LEU A 105 11.86 -2.74 -3.24
CA LEU A 105 12.53 -2.96 -1.95
C LEU A 105 13.79 -2.10 -1.80
N GLN A 106 14.63 -2.04 -2.84
CA GLN A 106 15.83 -1.20 -2.83
C GLN A 106 15.50 0.28 -2.63
N ALA A 107 14.47 0.78 -3.32
CA ALA A 107 14.03 2.17 -3.16
C ALA A 107 13.54 2.46 -1.73
N ILE A 108 12.75 1.56 -1.15
CA ILE A 108 12.30 1.69 0.24
C ILE A 108 13.48 1.64 1.21
N TYR A 109 14.42 0.70 1.07
CA TYR A 109 15.56 0.57 1.99
C TYR A 109 16.53 1.74 1.90
N LYS A 110 16.70 2.30 0.71
CA LYS A 110 17.55 3.48 0.51
C LYS A 110 16.97 4.70 1.24
N LYS A 111 15.64 4.88 1.22
CA LYS A 111 14.97 6.03 1.82
C LYS A 111 14.68 5.83 3.31
N TYR A 112 14.39 4.60 3.72
CA TYR A 112 13.98 4.21 5.07
C TYR A 112 14.79 2.99 5.58
N PRO A 113 16.08 3.18 5.87
CA PRO A 113 17.00 2.07 6.18
C PRO A 113 16.63 1.29 7.45
N ASP A 114 15.96 1.94 8.42
CA ASP A 114 15.54 1.31 9.68
C ASP A 114 14.55 0.17 9.48
N TYR A 115 13.80 0.18 8.36
CA TYR A 115 12.90 -0.91 8.03
C TYR A 115 13.58 -2.10 7.34
N ALA A 116 14.86 -1.98 6.98
CA ALA A 116 15.62 -3.04 6.32
C ALA A 116 16.39 -3.94 7.31
N VAL A 117 16.34 -3.67 8.62
CA VAL A 117 17.16 -4.35 9.64
C VAL A 117 16.89 -5.86 9.74
N ASN A 118 15.66 -6.29 9.48
CA ASN A 118 15.24 -7.70 9.51
C ASN A 118 15.15 -8.30 8.11
N SER A 119 15.67 -7.62 7.08
CA SER A 119 15.40 -8.05 5.72
C SER A 119 16.16 -9.33 5.36
N VAL A 120 15.44 -10.30 4.80
CA VAL A 120 16.00 -11.52 4.20
C VAL A 120 16.39 -11.34 2.73
N PHE A 121 16.20 -10.13 2.19
CA PHE A 121 16.57 -9.77 0.83
C PHE A 121 18.02 -9.30 0.83
N ASN A 122 18.91 -10.04 0.15
CA ASN A 122 20.32 -9.66 0.03
C ASN A 122 20.43 -8.32 -0.71
N LYS A 123 21.00 -7.32 -0.01
CA LYS A 123 21.18 -5.95 -0.50
C LYS A 123 22.18 -5.89 -1.64
#